data_AF-A0A950H3F6-F1
#
_entry.id   AF-A0A950H3F6-F1
#
_cell.length_a   1.000
_cell.length_b   1.000
_cell.length_c   1.000
_cell.angle_alpha   90.00
_cell.angle_beta   90.00
_cell.angle_gamma   90.00
#
_symmetry.space_group_name_H-M   'P 1'
#
loop_
_entity.id
_entity.type
_entity.pdbx_description
1 polymer ?
#
loop_
_entity_poly.entity_id
_entity_poly.type
_entity_poly.pdbx_seq_one_letter_code
_entity_poly.pdbx_strand_id
1 'polypeptide(L)'
;MFDEHIDRVCERYAGALQSWDVVNEPFWPMDGEEGGWRQGPWFAAMGPSYVERAFRRVAAIDKTARLTLNEAQCDNDHEWGRSIRPLLANLVDRLLDAGAPLHAVGLQSHLQPQWPHDYAAFADYVSGFGAKGLEVYVSEFDVNDASLPDDIAERDRAVAALAGEFLAATLRVPAVKMVVNWQLSDRYSWYRSLKPPRFRSNRTPRPLPFDDDMSPTPLRAAMIESFARRRSDAGKP
;
A
#
# COMPACT_ATOMS: atom_id res chain seq x y z
N MET A 1 24.91 -4.11 11.98
CA MET A 1 23.68 -3.32 12.16
C MET A 1 22.57 -3.76 11.20
N PHE A 2 22.72 -3.67 9.87
CA PHE A 2 21.67 -4.10 8.92
C PHE A 2 21.28 -5.58 9.08
N ASP A 3 22.21 -6.51 8.83
CA ASP A 3 21.95 -7.94 8.98
C ASP A 3 21.54 -8.29 10.41
N GLU A 4 22.26 -7.78 11.41
CA GLU A 4 21.95 -8.07 12.82
C GLU A 4 20.52 -7.63 13.21
N HIS A 5 20.02 -6.52 12.65
CA HIS A 5 18.64 -6.09 12.86
C HIS A 5 17.66 -7.09 12.25
N ILE A 6 17.87 -7.47 10.99
CA ILE A 6 17.04 -8.47 10.30
C ILE A 6 17.06 -9.78 11.07
N ASP A 7 18.25 -10.26 11.44
CA ASP A 7 18.44 -11.51 12.16
C ASP A 7 17.65 -11.53 13.47
N ARG A 8 17.88 -10.55 14.35
CA ARG A 8 17.24 -10.50 15.66
C ARG A 8 15.72 -10.39 15.58
N VAL A 9 15.20 -9.60 14.64
CA VAL A 9 13.75 -9.40 14.49
C VAL A 9 13.10 -10.63 13.87
N CYS A 10 13.66 -11.15 12.78
CA CYS A 10 13.11 -12.31 12.09
C CYS A 10 13.23 -13.58 12.93
N GLU A 11 14.34 -13.83 13.62
CA GLU A 11 14.50 -14.99 14.51
C GLU A 11 13.45 -15.00 15.63
N ARG A 12 13.09 -13.81 16.15
CA ARG A 12 12.11 -13.68 17.22
C ARG A 12 10.69 -14.06 16.77
N TYR A 13 10.32 -13.76 15.53
CA TYR A 13 8.94 -13.89 15.03
C TYR A 13 8.77 -14.92 13.90
N ALA A 14 9.84 -15.62 13.52
CA ALA A 14 9.79 -16.64 12.48
C ALA A 14 8.70 -17.68 12.76
N GLY A 15 7.88 -17.98 11.75
CA GLY A 15 6.77 -18.92 11.89
C GLY A 15 5.50 -18.35 12.54
N ALA A 16 5.53 -17.12 13.04
CA ALA A 16 4.37 -16.48 13.68
C ALA A 16 3.64 -15.49 12.77
N LEU A 17 4.24 -15.08 11.65
CA LEU A 17 3.70 -14.05 10.76
C LEU A 17 3.23 -14.65 9.43
N GLN A 18 2.15 -14.07 8.88
CA GLN A 18 1.69 -14.40 7.53
C GLN A 18 2.62 -13.80 6.46
N SER A 19 3.09 -12.58 6.68
CA SER A 19 3.99 -11.87 5.76
C SER A 19 4.89 -10.88 6.48
N TRP A 20 5.98 -10.52 5.81
CA TRP A 20 6.89 -9.42 6.16
C TRP A 20 6.90 -8.39 5.05
N ASP A 21 6.73 -7.12 5.39
CA ASP A 21 7.21 -6.02 4.54
C ASP A 21 8.72 -5.91 4.74
N VAL A 22 9.49 -6.57 3.87
CA VAL A 22 10.94 -6.71 4.01
C VAL A 22 11.66 -5.39 3.73
N VAL A 23 11.17 -4.67 2.72
CA VAL A 23 11.61 -3.32 2.39
C VAL A 23 10.38 -2.46 2.15
N ASN A 24 10.35 -1.29 2.78
CA ASN A 24 9.27 -0.32 2.68
C ASN A 24 9.78 0.98 2.01
N GLU A 25 9.03 1.47 1.03
CA GLU A 25 9.24 2.76 0.34
C GLU A 25 10.69 2.99 -0.17
N PRO A 26 11.27 2.07 -0.96
CA PRO A 26 12.60 2.26 -1.53
C PRO A 26 12.70 3.48 -2.45
N PHE A 27 11.58 4.01 -2.95
CA PHE A 27 11.57 5.13 -3.89
C PHE A 27 11.03 6.42 -3.28
N TRP A 28 11.64 7.52 -3.71
CA TRP A 28 11.12 8.87 -3.51
C TRP A 28 11.69 9.80 -4.59
N PRO A 29 11.23 9.65 -5.86
CA PRO A 29 11.79 10.39 -6.99
C PRO A 29 11.65 11.92 -6.87
N MET A 30 10.84 12.39 -5.93
CA MET A 30 10.64 13.81 -5.66
C MET A 30 11.86 14.51 -5.07
N ASP A 31 12.84 13.76 -4.53
CA ASP A 31 14.12 14.32 -4.10
C ASP A 31 15.06 14.63 -5.28
N GLY A 32 14.73 14.16 -6.50
CA GLY A 32 15.55 14.40 -7.69
C GLY A 32 16.84 13.57 -7.76
N GLU A 33 16.97 12.58 -6.87
CA GLU A 33 18.14 11.70 -6.79
C GLU A 33 18.20 10.69 -7.93
N GLU A 34 19.41 10.22 -8.24
CA GLU A 34 19.64 9.26 -9.33
C GLU A 34 18.81 7.98 -9.15
N GLY A 35 18.11 7.57 -10.21
CA GLY A 35 17.27 6.37 -10.20
C GLY A 35 16.03 6.48 -9.31
N GLY A 36 15.73 7.64 -8.74
CA GLY A 36 14.54 7.90 -7.92
C GLY A 36 14.56 7.21 -6.55
N TRP A 37 15.71 6.70 -6.11
CA TRP A 37 15.88 6.03 -4.83
C TRP A 37 15.69 6.99 -3.67
N ARG A 38 14.96 6.53 -2.66
CA ARG A 38 14.89 7.22 -1.37
C ARG A 38 16.24 7.12 -0.67
N GLN A 39 16.78 8.26 -0.26
CA GLN A 39 18.02 8.29 0.51
C GLN A 39 17.79 7.77 1.93
N GLY A 40 18.77 7.02 2.42
CA GLY A 40 18.73 6.43 3.74
C GLY A 40 20.03 5.70 4.06
N PRO A 41 20.26 5.33 5.33
CA PRO A 41 21.53 4.75 5.76
C PRO A 41 21.88 3.46 5.01
N TRP A 42 20.87 2.65 4.65
CA TRP A 42 21.08 1.40 3.93
C TRP A 42 21.46 1.62 2.46
N PHE A 43 20.74 2.50 1.77
CA PHE A 43 21.05 2.86 0.39
C PHE A 43 22.40 3.57 0.29
N ALA A 44 22.70 4.51 1.19
CA ALA A 44 23.99 5.20 1.21
C ALA A 44 25.17 4.23 1.43
N ALA A 45 24.99 3.18 2.24
CA ALA A 45 26.06 2.22 2.53
C ALA A 45 26.23 1.13 1.47
N MET A 46 25.15 0.70 0.81
CA MET A 46 25.14 -0.51 -0.04
C MET A 46 24.61 -0.28 -1.45
N GLY A 47 24.17 0.93 -1.77
CA GLY A 47 23.41 1.21 -2.99
C GLY A 47 22.16 0.33 -3.08
N PRO A 48 21.60 0.11 -4.28
CA PRO A 48 20.35 -0.64 -4.47
C PRO A 48 20.42 -2.12 -4.05
N SER A 49 21.63 -2.66 -3.87
CA SER A 49 21.84 -4.08 -3.51
C SER A 49 21.29 -4.46 -2.12
N TYR A 50 21.02 -3.47 -1.25
CA TYR A 50 20.45 -3.73 0.08
C TYR A 50 19.10 -4.44 0.01
N VAL A 51 18.31 -4.17 -1.04
CA VAL A 51 16.96 -4.75 -1.19
C VAL A 51 17.07 -6.26 -1.38
N GLU A 52 17.84 -6.73 -2.38
CA GLU A 52 18.03 -8.16 -2.60
C GLU A 52 18.63 -8.84 -1.37
N ARG A 53 19.62 -8.20 -0.73
CA ARG A 53 20.23 -8.71 0.52
C ARG A 53 19.19 -8.92 1.61
N ALA A 54 18.28 -7.96 1.82
CA ALA A 54 17.22 -8.04 2.81
C ALA A 54 16.34 -9.27 2.56
N PHE A 55 15.83 -9.43 1.34
CA PHE A 55 14.96 -10.55 0.96
C PHE A 55 15.65 -11.90 1.17
N ARG A 56 16.90 -12.05 0.73
CA ARG A 56 17.66 -13.29 0.94
C ARG A 56 17.90 -13.58 2.42
N ARG A 57 18.16 -12.54 3.23
CA ARG A 57 18.42 -12.70 4.66
C ARG A 57 17.17 -13.11 5.42
N VAL A 58 16.03 -12.44 5.19
CA VAL A 58 14.75 -12.82 5.81
C VAL A 58 14.37 -14.24 5.41
N ALA A 59 14.45 -14.57 4.12
CA ALA A 59 14.16 -15.92 3.64
C ALA A 59 15.12 -16.98 4.17
N ALA A 60 16.33 -16.63 4.62
CA ALA A 60 17.24 -17.59 5.25
C ALA A 60 16.72 -18.03 6.63
N ILE A 61 15.95 -17.16 7.30
CA ILE A 61 15.50 -17.31 8.69
C ILE A 61 14.05 -17.80 8.74
N ASP A 62 13.13 -17.05 8.12
CA ASP A 62 11.71 -17.39 8.08
C ASP A 62 11.36 -18.01 6.73
N LYS A 63 11.11 -19.32 6.74
CA LYS A 63 10.74 -20.11 5.55
C LYS A 63 9.24 -20.15 5.29
N THR A 64 8.44 -19.55 6.17
CA THR A 64 6.98 -19.74 6.19
C THR A 64 6.22 -18.48 5.80
N ALA A 65 6.73 -17.30 6.14
CA ALA A 65 6.10 -16.04 5.82
C ALA A 65 6.26 -15.67 4.33
N ARG A 66 5.26 -14.98 3.79
CA ARG A 66 5.38 -14.28 2.50
C ARG A 66 6.30 -13.07 2.66
N LEU A 67 7.10 -12.77 1.64
CA LEU A 67 8.04 -11.66 1.66
C LEU A 67 7.57 -10.61 0.67
N THR A 68 7.32 -9.41 1.19
CA THR A 68 6.63 -8.33 0.50
C THR A 68 7.57 -7.14 0.30
N LEU A 69 7.52 -6.55 -0.89
CA LEU A 69 8.06 -5.21 -1.16
C LEU A 69 6.90 -4.22 -1.09
N ASN A 70 6.91 -3.30 -0.12
CA ASN A 70 5.81 -2.36 0.11
C ASN A 70 6.16 -0.96 -0.41
N GLU A 71 5.25 -0.31 -1.12
CA GLU A 71 5.47 1.02 -1.69
C GLU A 71 4.21 1.90 -1.65
N ALA A 72 4.44 3.19 -1.46
CA ALA A 72 3.43 4.23 -1.40
C ALA A 72 3.12 4.81 -2.79
N GLN A 73 2.08 5.65 -2.86
CA GLN A 73 1.86 6.60 -3.96
C GLN A 73 1.61 6.00 -5.35
N CYS A 74 1.50 4.68 -5.48
CA CYS A 74 1.28 4.01 -6.77
C CYS A 74 -0.16 4.15 -7.29
N ASP A 75 -1.13 4.42 -6.42
CA ASP A 75 -2.58 4.39 -6.67
C ASP A 75 -3.14 5.66 -7.35
N ASN A 76 -2.31 6.65 -7.67
CA ASN A 76 -2.75 7.91 -8.27
C ASN A 76 -1.99 8.24 -9.56
N ASP A 77 -2.60 9.03 -10.44
CA ASP A 77 -1.99 9.55 -11.66
C ASP A 77 -1.46 10.97 -11.46
N HIS A 78 -1.08 11.36 -10.24
CA HIS A 78 -0.22 12.53 -10.08
C HIS A 78 1.16 12.22 -10.70
N GLU A 79 2.03 13.23 -10.85
CA GLU A 79 3.43 12.99 -11.22
C GLU A 79 4.10 11.97 -10.29
N TRP A 80 3.70 11.91 -9.01
CA TRP A 80 4.27 11.00 -8.02
C TRP A 80 4.01 9.53 -8.38
N GLY A 81 2.74 9.14 -8.55
CA GLY A 81 2.42 7.77 -8.92
C GLY A 81 2.93 7.40 -10.32
N ARG A 82 2.87 8.32 -11.28
CA ARG A 82 3.47 8.09 -12.62
C ARG A 82 4.97 7.84 -12.58
N SER A 83 5.70 8.49 -11.66
CA SER A 83 7.14 8.29 -11.51
C SER A 83 7.48 7.03 -10.71
N ILE A 84 6.71 6.67 -9.69
CA ILE A 84 7.02 5.54 -8.80
C ILE A 84 6.67 4.18 -9.45
N ARG A 85 5.53 4.07 -10.15
CA ARG A 85 5.09 2.81 -10.77
C ARG A 85 6.16 2.11 -11.63
N PRO A 86 6.83 2.79 -12.59
CA PRO A 86 7.87 2.15 -13.40
C PRO A 86 9.12 1.78 -12.58
N LEU A 87 9.48 2.56 -11.56
CA LEU A 87 10.61 2.26 -10.68
C LEU A 87 10.35 0.97 -9.87
N LEU A 88 9.15 0.86 -9.30
CA LEU A 88 8.73 -0.33 -8.57
C LEU A 88 8.68 -1.56 -9.47
N ALA A 89 8.07 -1.47 -10.66
CA ALA A 89 8.02 -2.58 -11.61
C ALA A 89 9.42 -3.05 -12.03
N ASN A 90 10.33 -2.13 -12.33
CA ASN A 90 11.71 -2.45 -12.69
C ASN A 90 12.50 -3.07 -11.52
N LEU A 91 12.22 -2.67 -10.27
CA LEU A 91 12.83 -3.30 -9.10
C LEU A 91 12.32 -4.72 -8.89
N VAL A 92 11.01 -4.94 -9.04
CA VAL A 92 10.41 -6.28 -8.99
C VAL A 92 11.05 -7.19 -10.03
N ASP A 93 11.19 -6.71 -11.27
CA ASP A 93 11.81 -7.50 -12.35
C ASP A 93 13.25 -7.88 -12.02
N ARG A 94 14.06 -6.93 -11.55
CA ARG A 94 15.45 -7.22 -11.13
C ARG A 94 15.52 -8.23 -9.98
N LEU A 95 14.62 -8.14 -9.01
CA LEU A 95 14.59 -9.09 -7.89
C LEU A 95 14.22 -10.50 -8.36
N LEU A 96 13.24 -10.62 -9.25
CA LEU A 96 12.85 -11.90 -9.83
C LEU A 96 13.96 -12.49 -10.71
N ASP A 97 14.58 -11.68 -11.57
CA ASP A 97 15.69 -12.10 -12.43
C ASP A 97 16.91 -12.57 -11.63
N ALA A 98 17.17 -11.93 -10.48
CA ALA A 98 18.22 -12.35 -9.55
C ALA A 98 17.85 -13.62 -8.76
N GLY A 99 16.61 -14.10 -8.83
CA GLY A 99 16.12 -15.20 -8.00
C GLY A 99 16.06 -14.83 -6.51
N ALA A 100 15.71 -13.58 -6.22
CA ALA A 100 15.39 -13.14 -4.86
C ALA A 100 14.02 -13.73 -4.44
N PRO A 101 13.85 -14.10 -3.16
CA PRO A 101 12.60 -14.67 -2.64
C PRO A 101 11.53 -13.58 -2.44
N LEU A 102 11.00 -13.03 -3.54
CA LEU A 102 9.90 -12.07 -3.53
C LEU A 102 8.57 -12.80 -3.77
N HIS A 103 7.61 -12.61 -2.86
CA HIS A 103 6.33 -13.31 -2.92
C HIS A 103 5.14 -12.38 -3.16
N ALA A 104 5.22 -11.14 -2.72
CA ALA A 104 4.15 -10.18 -2.84
C ALA A 104 4.66 -8.75 -3.08
N VAL A 105 3.80 -7.91 -3.64
CA VAL A 105 3.96 -6.46 -3.68
C VAL A 105 2.87 -5.83 -2.82
N GLY A 106 3.29 -5.02 -1.85
CA GLY A 106 2.41 -4.19 -1.04
C GLY A 106 2.24 -2.82 -1.69
N LEU A 107 1.00 -2.39 -1.83
CA LEU A 107 0.61 -1.07 -2.34
C LEU A 107 -0.19 -0.39 -1.23
N GLN A 108 0.43 0.58 -0.55
CA GLN A 108 -0.14 1.20 0.66
C GLN A 108 -1.56 1.71 0.43
N SER A 109 -1.78 2.39 -0.70
CA SER A 109 -3.10 2.87 -1.12
C SER A 109 -3.72 3.88 -0.15
N HIS A 110 -2.91 4.85 0.29
CA HIS A 110 -3.36 6.07 0.96
C HIS A 110 -4.00 7.03 -0.06
N LEU A 111 -5.27 6.80 -0.39
CA LEU A 111 -5.92 7.46 -1.52
C LEU A 111 -5.99 8.98 -1.30
N GLN A 112 -5.73 9.73 -2.37
CA GLN A 112 -5.71 11.20 -2.37
C GLN A 112 -6.76 11.76 -3.33
N PRO A 113 -7.96 12.14 -2.83
CA PRO A 113 -9.06 12.62 -3.67
C PRO A 113 -8.73 13.85 -4.53
N GLN A 114 -7.75 14.65 -4.12
CA GLN A 114 -7.31 15.84 -4.86
C GLN A 114 -6.48 15.52 -6.11
N TRP A 115 -6.03 14.28 -6.28
CA TRP A 115 -5.18 13.88 -7.39
C TRP A 115 -5.95 13.11 -8.45
N PRO A 116 -5.56 13.26 -9.73
CA PRO A 116 -6.14 12.48 -10.80
C PRO A 116 -5.86 10.99 -10.57
N HIS A 117 -6.78 10.14 -11.02
CA HIS A 117 -6.68 8.70 -10.91
C HIS A 117 -7.45 8.01 -12.04
N ASP A 118 -6.88 6.94 -12.57
CA ASP A 118 -7.51 5.96 -13.44
C ASP A 118 -7.31 4.58 -12.80
N TYR A 119 -8.31 4.15 -12.03
CA TYR A 119 -8.22 2.88 -11.33
C TYR A 119 -8.31 1.66 -12.25
N ALA A 120 -8.81 1.81 -13.48
CA ALA A 120 -8.77 0.74 -14.48
C ALA A 120 -7.33 0.53 -14.96
N ALA A 121 -6.64 1.61 -15.36
CA ALA A 121 -5.22 1.54 -15.72
C ALA A 121 -4.34 1.10 -14.54
N PHE A 122 -4.67 1.52 -13.32
CA PHE A 122 -4.00 1.01 -12.11
C PHE A 122 -4.22 -0.50 -11.92
N ALA A 123 -5.44 -1.01 -12.12
CA ALA A 123 -5.72 -2.45 -12.05
C ALA A 123 -4.96 -3.25 -13.11
N ASP A 124 -4.75 -2.69 -14.31
CA ASP A 124 -3.90 -3.31 -15.35
C ASP A 124 -2.43 -3.36 -14.90
N TYR A 125 -1.91 -2.27 -14.33
CA TYR A 125 -0.58 -2.23 -13.71
C TYR A 125 -0.42 -3.30 -12.62
N VAL A 126 -1.41 -3.41 -11.72
CA VAL A 126 -1.45 -4.41 -10.65
C VAL A 126 -1.50 -5.84 -11.21
N SER A 127 -2.23 -6.06 -12.30
CA SER A 127 -2.31 -7.36 -12.98
C SER A 127 -0.95 -7.81 -13.52
N GLY A 128 -0.06 -6.87 -13.86
CA GLY A 128 1.32 -7.14 -14.26
C GLY A 128 2.13 -7.89 -13.20
N PHE A 129 1.92 -7.59 -11.90
CA PHE A 129 2.56 -8.36 -10.81
C PHE A 129 1.99 -9.77 -10.70
N GLY A 130 0.68 -9.92 -10.87
CA GLY A 130 0.02 -11.23 -10.90
C GLY A 130 0.53 -12.12 -12.02
N ALA A 131 0.78 -11.56 -13.22
CA ALA A 131 1.36 -12.27 -14.35
C ALA A 131 2.78 -12.79 -14.08
N LYS A 132 3.49 -12.20 -13.10
CA LYS A 132 4.81 -12.64 -12.62
C LYS A 132 4.73 -13.63 -11.46
N GLY A 133 3.53 -14.09 -11.10
CA GLY A 133 3.30 -15.05 -10.01
C GLY A 133 3.31 -14.45 -8.61
N LEU A 134 3.28 -13.11 -8.49
CA LEU A 134 3.26 -12.42 -7.21
C LEU A 134 1.84 -12.21 -6.69
N GLU A 135 1.68 -12.27 -5.37
CA GLU A 135 0.49 -11.75 -4.70
C GLU A 135 0.56 -10.21 -4.63
N VAL A 136 -0.59 -9.55 -4.53
CA VAL A 136 -0.67 -8.10 -4.30
C VAL A 136 -1.49 -7.83 -3.06
N TYR A 137 -0.97 -6.96 -2.20
CA TYR A 137 -1.60 -6.54 -0.96
C TYR A 137 -1.92 -5.05 -1.02
N VAL A 138 -3.18 -4.68 -0.80
CA VAL A 138 -3.54 -3.31 -0.43
C VAL A 138 -3.26 -3.20 1.07
N SER A 139 -2.12 -2.62 1.44
CA SER A 139 -1.49 -2.83 2.76
C SER A 139 -1.86 -1.78 3.81
N GLU A 140 -2.20 -0.56 3.41
CA GLU A 140 -2.39 0.59 4.33
C GLU A 140 -3.58 1.45 3.91
N PHE A 141 -4.69 0.80 3.53
CA PHE A 141 -5.84 1.44 2.91
C PHE A 141 -6.49 2.50 3.80
N ASP A 142 -6.54 3.74 3.30
CA ASP A 142 -7.33 4.84 3.84
C ASP A 142 -7.64 5.87 2.74
N VAL A 143 -8.54 6.81 3.02
CA VAL A 143 -8.88 7.90 2.08
C VAL A 143 -8.65 9.24 2.74
N ASN A 144 -7.63 9.98 2.30
CA ASN A 144 -7.35 11.30 2.84
C ASN A 144 -8.51 12.27 2.54
N ASP A 145 -9.23 12.67 3.57
CA ASP A 145 -10.39 13.53 3.42
C ASP A 145 -10.05 15.02 3.38
N ALA A 146 -8.78 15.44 3.47
CA ALA A 146 -8.36 16.83 3.62
C ALA A 146 -8.86 17.82 2.55
N SER A 147 -9.09 17.32 1.33
CA SER A 147 -9.53 18.12 0.18
C SER A 147 -11.05 18.12 0.00
N LEU A 148 -11.78 17.29 0.76
CA LEU A 148 -13.22 17.10 0.65
C LEU A 148 -14.02 18.17 1.44
N PRO A 149 -15.31 18.38 1.15
CA PRO A 149 -16.19 19.33 1.83
C PRO A 149 -16.19 19.19 3.36
N ASP A 150 -16.52 20.28 4.07
CA ASP A 150 -16.57 20.28 5.54
C ASP A 150 -17.81 19.58 6.12
N ASP A 151 -18.91 19.55 5.37
CA ASP A 151 -20.11 18.82 5.79
C ASP A 151 -19.78 17.33 5.97
N ILE A 152 -20.05 16.80 7.17
CA ILE A 152 -19.66 15.43 7.54
C ILE A 152 -20.34 14.42 6.61
N ALA A 153 -21.63 14.59 6.33
CA ALA A 153 -22.38 13.63 5.54
C ALA A 153 -21.94 13.62 4.08
N GLU A 154 -21.64 14.78 3.49
CA GLU A 154 -21.07 14.90 2.15
C GLU A 154 -19.66 14.32 2.06
N ARG A 155 -18.81 14.63 3.04
CA ARG A 155 -17.44 14.11 3.13
C ARG A 155 -17.40 12.59 3.24
N ASP A 156 -18.19 12.02 4.15
CA ASP A 156 -18.27 10.58 4.36
C ASP A 156 -18.78 9.85 3.09
N ARG A 157 -19.72 10.46 2.35
CA ARG A 157 -20.17 9.93 1.05
C ARG A 157 -19.06 9.98 -0.01
N ALA A 158 -18.30 11.07 -0.08
CA ALA A 158 -17.21 11.22 -1.03
C ALA A 158 -16.05 10.25 -0.75
N VAL A 159 -15.70 10.05 0.53
CA VAL A 159 -14.75 9.02 0.97
C VAL A 159 -15.20 7.63 0.52
N ALA A 160 -16.46 7.28 0.78
CA ALA A 160 -17.00 5.97 0.41
C ALA A 160 -17.08 5.76 -1.11
N ALA A 161 -17.40 6.81 -1.88
CA ALA A 161 -17.45 6.74 -3.33
C ALA A 161 -16.07 6.44 -3.93
N LEU A 162 -15.04 7.21 -3.57
CA LEU A 162 -13.68 7.01 -4.08
C LEU A 162 -13.13 5.62 -3.70
N ALA A 163 -13.34 5.22 -2.44
CA ALA A 163 -12.97 3.88 -1.98
C ALA A 163 -13.68 2.78 -2.77
N GLY A 164 -14.98 2.94 -3.05
CA GLY A 164 -15.76 2.01 -3.84
C GLY A 164 -15.24 1.87 -5.27
N GLU A 165 -14.87 2.97 -5.91
CA GLU A 165 -14.27 2.97 -7.26
C GLU A 165 -12.92 2.25 -7.28
N PHE A 166 -12.03 2.58 -6.33
CA PHE A 166 -10.74 1.93 -6.18
C PHE A 166 -10.87 0.42 -5.95
N LEU A 167 -11.69 0.01 -4.97
CA LEU A 167 -11.87 -1.40 -4.62
C LEU A 167 -12.57 -2.17 -5.75
N ALA A 168 -13.54 -1.56 -6.45
CA ALA A 168 -14.22 -2.20 -7.58
C ALA A 168 -13.26 -2.52 -8.74
N ALA A 169 -12.25 -1.68 -8.98
CA ALA A 169 -11.24 -1.93 -10.00
C ALA A 169 -10.17 -2.92 -9.51
N THR A 170 -9.54 -2.65 -8.36
CA THR A 170 -8.41 -3.45 -7.85
C THR A 170 -8.80 -4.88 -7.51
N LEU A 171 -9.97 -5.11 -6.89
CA LEU A 171 -10.39 -6.46 -6.52
C LEU A 171 -10.72 -7.35 -7.72
N ARG A 172 -10.90 -6.79 -8.93
CA ARG A 172 -11.03 -7.61 -10.15
C ARG A 172 -9.75 -8.38 -10.46
N VAL A 173 -8.60 -7.87 -10.02
CA VAL A 173 -7.31 -8.52 -10.24
C VAL A 173 -7.18 -9.72 -9.31
N PRO A 174 -7.10 -10.97 -9.82
CA PRO A 174 -7.07 -12.16 -8.97
C PRO A 174 -5.85 -12.25 -8.05
N ALA A 175 -4.77 -11.56 -8.39
CA ALA A 175 -3.55 -11.49 -7.58
C ALA A 175 -3.72 -10.64 -6.30
N VAL A 176 -4.74 -9.77 -6.22
CA VAL A 176 -5.04 -9.03 -4.99
C VAL A 176 -5.60 -9.99 -3.96
N LYS A 177 -4.84 -10.26 -2.89
CA LYS A 177 -5.18 -11.24 -1.85
C LYS A 177 -5.54 -10.63 -0.51
N MET A 178 -5.18 -9.38 -0.28
CA MET A 178 -5.33 -8.73 1.02
C MET A 178 -5.70 -7.26 0.86
N VAL A 179 -6.61 -6.80 1.72
CA VAL A 179 -6.90 -5.39 1.98
C VAL A 179 -6.81 -5.18 3.48
N VAL A 180 -5.86 -4.36 3.92
CA VAL A 180 -5.67 -3.94 5.32
C VAL A 180 -5.80 -2.44 5.37
N ASN A 181 -6.54 -1.94 6.36
CA ASN A 181 -6.68 -0.52 6.58
C ASN A 181 -5.56 0.00 7.48
N TRP A 182 -5.12 1.23 7.25
CA TRP A 182 -4.18 1.89 8.16
C TRP A 182 -4.91 2.44 9.39
N GLN A 183 -5.01 1.60 10.41
CA GLN A 183 -5.92 1.68 11.57
C GLN A 183 -7.39 1.35 11.25
N LEU A 184 -8.19 1.21 12.31
CA LEU A 184 -9.60 0.78 12.24
C LEU A 184 -10.59 1.95 12.31
N SER A 185 -10.31 2.95 13.15
CA SER A 185 -11.23 4.05 13.46
C SER A 185 -10.53 5.40 13.32
N ASP A 186 -11.30 6.38 12.86
CA ASP A 186 -10.93 7.79 12.74
C ASP A 186 -10.27 8.32 14.02
N ARG A 187 -10.68 7.82 15.20
CA ARG A 187 -10.11 8.16 16.52
C ARG A 187 -8.60 8.02 16.57
N TYR A 188 -8.08 6.99 15.91
CA TYR A 188 -6.66 6.61 15.95
C TYR A 188 -5.95 6.86 14.63
N SER A 189 -6.61 7.54 13.69
CA SER A 189 -6.03 7.83 12.39
C SER A 189 -4.73 8.61 12.51
N TRP A 190 -3.70 8.12 11.83
CA TRP A 190 -2.39 8.77 11.74
C TRP A 190 -2.47 10.19 11.15
N TYR A 191 -3.49 10.50 10.35
CA TYR A 191 -3.74 11.84 9.80
C TYR A 191 -3.91 12.91 10.90
N ARG A 192 -4.30 12.54 12.12
CA ARG A 192 -4.37 13.46 13.27
C ARG A 192 -3.00 13.99 13.70
N SER A 193 -1.94 13.24 13.42
CA SER A 193 -0.57 13.61 13.80
C SER A 193 0.13 14.50 12.77
N LEU A 194 -0.46 14.64 11.57
CA LEU A 194 0.10 15.46 10.51
C LEU A 194 -0.15 16.95 10.81
N LYS A 195 0.93 17.73 10.83
CA LYS A 195 0.85 19.18 11.08
C LYS A 195 0.27 19.93 9.86
N PRO A 196 -0.45 21.05 10.06
CA PRO A 196 -0.75 21.99 8.96
C PRO A 196 0.55 22.39 8.26
N PRO A 197 0.59 22.44 6.90
CA PRO A 197 -0.47 22.95 6.04
C PRO A 197 -1.27 21.89 5.25
N ARG A 198 -1.09 20.59 5.53
CA ARG A 198 -1.74 19.52 4.73
C ARG A 198 -3.26 19.40 4.95
N PHE A 199 -3.80 19.98 6.02
CA PHE A 199 -5.25 20.02 6.29
C PHE A 199 -5.73 21.46 6.27
N ARG A 200 -6.82 21.71 5.53
CA ARG A 200 -7.46 23.04 5.40
C ARG A 200 -8.09 23.54 6.70
N SER A 201 -8.24 22.71 7.72
CA SER A 201 -8.94 23.08 8.96
C SER A 201 -8.47 22.28 10.17
N ASN A 202 -8.72 22.82 11.37
CA ASN A 202 -8.60 22.11 12.65
C ASN A 202 -9.64 20.96 12.80
N ARG A 203 -10.11 20.38 11.69
CA ARG A 203 -11.14 19.34 11.68
C ARG A 203 -10.52 17.98 11.95
N THR A 204 -11.32 17.13 12.57
CA THR A 204 -11.02 15.72 12.74
C THR A 204 -11.06 15.00 11.37
N PRO A 205 -9.99 14.28 10.98
CA PRO A 205 -10.00 13.48 9.76
C PRO A 205 -11.00 12.33 9.89
N ARG A 206 -11.64 11.97 8.77
CA ARG A 206 -12.61 10.86 8.69
C ARG A 206 -12.28 9.85 7.59
N PRO A 207 -11.10 9.19 7.62
CA PRO A 207 -10.60 8.42 6.48
C PRO A 207 -10.92 6.93 6.57
N LEU A 208 -11.55 6.45 7.66
CA LEU A 208 -11.63 5.04 8.02
C LEU A 208 -13.09 4.54 8.15
N PRO A 209 -13.31 3.21 8.22
CA PRO A 209 -14.66 2.63 8.23
C PRO A 209 -15.45 2.86 9.51
N PHE A 210 -14.82 3.37 10.56
CA PHE A 210 -15.45 3.66 11.84
C PHE A 210 -15.04 5.05 12.31
N ASP A 211 -16.00 5.81 12.82
CA ASP A 211 -15.71 7.13 13.36
C ASP A 211 -15.13 7.08 14.79
N ASP A 212 -15.02 8.24 15.43
CA ASP A 212 -14.43 8.42 16.76
C ASP A 212 -15.15 7.62 17.86
N ASP A 213 -16.45 7.38 17.67
CA ASP A 213 -17.33 6.66 18.59
C ASP A 213 -17.49 5.19 18.19
N MET A 214 -16.66 4.70 17.25
CA MET A 214 -16.75 3.35 16.66
C MET A 214 -18.07 3.10 15.93
N SER A 215 -18.78 4.14 15.52
CA SER A 215 -19.96 4.01 14.67
C SER A 215 -19.54 3.79 13.22
N PRO A 216 -20.25 2.91 12.47
CA PRO A 216 -19.88 2.61 11.11
C PRO A 216 -20.08 3.81 10.19
N THR A 217 -19.06 4.15 9.41
CA THR A 217 -19.15 5.18 8.36
C THR A 217 -19.65 4.56 7.04
N PRO A 218 -20.09 5.36 6.06
CA PRO A 218 -20.41 4.89 4.71
C PRO A 218 -19.27 4.09 4.05
N LEU A 219 -18.01 4.37 4.38
CA LEU A 219 -16.85 3.61 3.87
C LEU A 219 -16.94 2.13 4.21
N ARG A 220 -17.38 1.78 5.44
CA ARG A 220 -17.57 0.37 5.83
C ARG A 220 -18.53 -0.36 4.90
N ALA A 221 -19.63 0.29 4.53
CA ALA A 221 -20.61 -0.28 3.63
C ALA A 221 -20.02 -0.48 2.22
N ALA A 222 -19.30 0.52 1.69
CA ALA A 222 -18.63 0.43 0.39
C ALA A 222 -17.59 -0.71 0.33
N MET A 223 -16.84 -0.92 1.41
CA MET A 223 -15.90 -2.05 1.53
C MET A 223 -16.62 -3.41 1.50
N ILE A 224 -17.66 -3.57 2.34
CA ILE A 224 -18.45 -4.82 2.40
C ILE A 224 -19.06 -5.15 1.04
N GLU A 225 -19.62 -4.14 0.37
CA GLU A 225 -20.20 -4.31 -0.94
C GLU A 225 -19.16 -4.73 -1.98
N SER A 226 -18.00 -4.07 -2.01
CA SER A 226 -16.89 -4.42 -2.91
C SER A 226 -16.42 -5.87 -2.72
N PHE A 227 -16.28 -6.33 -1.47
CA PHE A 227 -15.93 -7.72 -1.18
C PHE A 227 -17.03 -8.70 -1.58
N ALA A 228 -18.30 -8.34 -1.37
CA ALA A 228 -19.43 -9.17 -1.79
C ALA A 228 -19.49 -9.31 -3.32
N ARG A 229 -19.31 -8.21 -4.06
CA ARG A 229 -19.24 -8.22 -5.53
C ARG A 229 -18.12 -9.13 -6.03
N ARG A 230 -16.92 -9.03 -5.45
CA ARG A 230 -15.79 -9.91 -5.80
C ARG A 230 -16.11 -11.39 -5.63
N ARG A 231 -16.77 -11.78 -4.53
CA ARG A 231 -17.19 -13.17 -4.30
C ARG A 231 -18.19 -13.64 -5.36
N SER A 232 -19.17 -12.81 -5.69
CA SER A 232 -20.18 -13.13 -6.70
C SER A 232 -19.57 -13.32 -8.09
N ASP A 233 -18.55 -12.53 -8.44
CA ASP A 233 -17.86 -12.66 -9.72
C ASP A 233 -16.90 -13.85 -9.77
N ALA A 234 -16.31 -14.25 -8.63
CA ALA A 234 -15.48 -15.46 -8.55
C ALA A 234 -16.29 -16.77 -8.69
N GLY A 235 -17.61 -16.73 -8.46
CA GLY A 235 -18.51 -17.87 -8.61
C GLY A 235 -19.17 -17.99 -9.99
N LYS A 236 -18.86 -17.09 -10.93
CA LYS A 236 -19.32 -17.18 -12.31
C LYS A 236 -18.34 -18.03 -13.14
N PRO A 237 -18.84 -18.98 -13.94
CA PRO A 237 -18.01 -19.90 -14.74
C PRO A 237 -17.16 -19.18 -15.78
#